data_AF-A0AAI8VGS4-F1
#
_entry.id   AF-A0AAI8VGS4-F1
#
_cell.length_a   1.000
_cell.length_b   1.000
_cell.length_c   1.000
_cell.angle_alpha   90.00
_cell.angle_beta   90.00
_cell.angle_gamma   90.00
#
_symmetry.space_group_name_H-M   'P 1'
#
loop_
_entity.id
_entity.type
_entity.pdbx_description
1 polymer ?
#
loop_
_entity_poly.entity_id
_entity_poly.type
_entity_poly.pdbx_seq_one_letter_code
_entity_poly.pdbx_strand_id
1 'polypeptide(L)'
;MGIEDQTDVEKSTEPPIRPHTLPVRYIKHLLLTSAEHGLTGAEAARRLEQDGPNRVEGVKELSVWKILLRQVSNSLTMVLILVMALSFAIKDFIEGGVIAAVILLNIVVGLIQDYRAEQAIQSLYALSAPTSKVIRSEHIESIRAESLVKGDIVVLNVGDIVPADLRLATALNLSTDEALLTGESMPISKKFEAVLQDAAYVPLGDRVNMVYSASTVTRGRATGIITAIGMDTEVGKIAELLRANPNANRNLSPLAAKWKRVKAGTRNILGLEGTPLQVKLSKFALLLFALAILLAIVVFSA
;
A
#
# COMPACT_ATOMS: atom_id res chain seq x y z
N MET A 1 19.19 -24.10 28.80
CA MET A 1 19.19 -24.96 27.60
C MET A 1 17.76 -25.48 27.49
N GLY A 2 16.80 -24.64 27.13
CA GLY A 2 16.57 -24.15 25.78
C GLY A 2 15.28 -24.82 25.30
N ILE A 3 14.16 -24.48 25.94
CA ILE A 3 12.82 -24.86 25.48
C ILE A 3 12.39 -23.70 24.58
N GLU A 4 12.56 -23.87 23.27
CA GLU A 4 11.97 -22.97 22.29
C GLU A 4 10.63 -23.53 21.83
N ASP A 5 9.65 -22.68 22.09
CA ASP A 5 8.24 -22.69 21.81
C ASP A 5 7.98 -22.76 20.29
N GLN A 6 7.54 -23.93 19.80
CA GLN A 6 6.96 -24.08 18.46
C GLN A 6 5.44 -23.96 18.56
N THR A 7 4.94 -22.75 18.74
CA THR A 7 3.56 -22.40 18.35
C THR A 7 3.56 -22.00 16.89
N ASP A 8 3.72 -22.97 16.00
CA ASP A 8 3.35 -22.79 14.60
C ASP A 8 1.82 -22.82 14.52
N VAL A 9 1.28 -21.64 14.20
CA VAL A 9 -0.15 -21.37 14.02
C VAL A 9 -0.68 -22.31 12.94
N GLU A 10 -1.43 -23.31 13.37
CA GLU A 10 -2.21 -24.22 12.54
C GLU A 10 -3.32 -23.41 11.84
N LYS A 11 -2.97 -22.73 10.73
CA LYS A 11 -3.92 -22.09 9.82
C LYS A 11 -4.75 -23.19 9.15
N SER A 12 -5.96 -23.39 9.67
CA SER A 12 -7.10 -24.13 9.11
C SER A 12 -6.89 -24.64 7.68
N THR A 13 -6.68 -25.95 7.55
CA THR A 13 -6.52 -26.72 6.32
C THR A 13 -7.86 -26.95 5.60
N GLU A 14 -8.55 -25.89 5.21
CA GLU A 14 -9.58 -25.99 4.16
C GLU A 14 -8.95 -25.62 2.81
N PRO A 15 -9.15 -26.42 1.75
CA PRO A 15 -8.64 -26.07 0.43
C PRO A 15 -9.18 -24.70 0.01
N PRO A 16 -8.35 -23.82 -0.58
CA PRO A 16 -8.79 -22.48 -0.93
C PRO A 16 -9.98 -22.58 -1.88
N ILE A 17 -11.11 -22.03 -1.45
CA ILE A 17 -12.33 -21.97 -2.24
C ILE A 17 -12.00 -21.26 -3.55
N ARG A 18 -12.32 -21.90 -4.68
CA ARG A 18 -12.14 -21.34 -6.01
C ARG A 18 -13.51 -20.87 -6.53
N PRO A 19 -13.87 -19.59 -6.39
CA PRO A 19 -15.26 -19.18 -6.62
C PRO A 19 -15.69 -19.32 -8.09
N HIS A 20 -14.72 -19.28 -9.01
CA HIS A 20 -14.93 -19.42 -10.45
C HIS A 20 -15.31 -20.84 -10.89
N THR A 21 -15.02 -21.87 -10.09
CA THR A 21 -15.38 -23.26 -10.41
C THR A 21 -16.75 -23.66 -9.87
N LEU A 22 -17.31 -22.85 -8.99
CA LEU A 22 -18.54 -23.15 -8.28
C LEU A 22 -19.73 -22.37 -8.86
N PRO A 23 -20.92 -22.99 -8.92
CA PRO A 23 -22.16 -22.27 -9.21
C PRO A 23 -22.42 -21.18 -8.16
N VAL A 24 -22.99 -20.04 -8.57
CA VAL A 24 -23.31 -18.93 -7.66
C VAL A 24 -24.17 -19.38 -6.46
N ARG A 25 -25.09 -20.32 -6.66
CA ARG A 25 -25.93 -20.88 -5.58
C ARG A 25 -25.10 -21.47 -4.43
N TYR A 26 -23.98 -22.12 -4.76
CA TYR A 26 -23.11 -22.72 -3.74
C TYR A 26 -22.33 -21.64 -2.98
N ILE A 27 -21.85 -20.62 -3.68
CA ILE A 27 -21.18 -19.46 -3.07
C ILE A 27 -22.11 -18.71 -2.11
N LYS A 28 -23.40 -18.57 -2.46
CA LYS A 28 -24.42 -17.99 -1.58
C LYS A 28 -24.57 -18.77 -0.28
N HIS A 29 -24.67 -20.10 -0.37
CA HIS A 29 -24.74 -20.97 0.81
C HIS A 29 -23.47 -20.92 1.65
N LEU A 30 -22.30 -20.96 1.02
CA LEU A 30 -21.01 -20.96 1.69
C LEU A 30 -20.74 -19.66 2.46
N LEU A 31 -21.08 -18.52 1.86
CA LEU A 31 -20.89 -17.20 2.48
C LEU A 31 -22.11 -16.75 3.29
N LEU A 32 -23.13 -17.60 3.43
CA LEU A 32 -24.39 -17.36 4.13
C LEU A 32 -25.04 -16.02 3.70
N THR A 33 -25.07 -15.75 2.39
CA THR A 33 -25.60 -14.50 1.84
C THR A 33 -26.82 -14.74 0.93
N SER A 34 -27.84 -13.89 1.05
CA SER A 34 -29.06 -13.96 0.23
C SER A 34 -28.99 -12.97 -0.92
N ALA A 35 -29.33 -13.38 -2.14
CA ALA A 35 -29.32 -12.48 -3.30
C ALA A 35 -30.29 -11.30 -3.22
N GLU A 36 -31.40 -11.49 -2.52
CA GLU A 36 -32.45 -10.48 -2.39
C GLU A 36 -32.23 -9.60 -1.16
N HIS A 37 -31.73 -10.20 -0.07
CA HIS A 37 -31.66 -9.53 1.23
C HIS A 37 -30.24 -9.03 1.56
N GLY A 38 -29.22 -9.56 0.90
CA GLY A 38 -27.81 -9.28 1.21
C GLY A 38 -27.41 -9.78 2.60
N LEU A 39 -26.33 -9.21 3.13
CA LEU A 39 -25.91 -9.41 4.53
C LEU A 39 -26.67 -8.44 5.45
N THR A 40 -26.84 -8.81 6.72
CA THR A 40 -27.31 -7.87 7.74
C THR A 40 -26.17 -6.93 8.15
N GLY A 41 -26.50 -5.72 8.59
CA GLY A 41 -25.48 -4.77 9.08
C GLY A 41 -24.65 -5.31 10.24
N ALA A 42 -25.26 -6.12 11.12
CA ALA A 42 -24.58 -6.75 12.25
C ALA A 42 -23.57 -7.82 11.81
N GLU A 43 -23.93 -8.68 10.85
CA GLU A 43 -23.02 -9.70 10.32
C GLU A 43 -21.88 -9.06 9.52
N ALA A 44 -22.17 -8.00 8.77
CA ALA A 44 -21.15 -7.23 8.06
C ALA A 44 -20.15 -6.59 9.03
N ALA A 45 -20.62 -5.98 10.13
CA ALA A 45 -19.76 -5.42 11.16
C ALA A 45 -18.89 -6.49 11.84
N ARG A 46 -19.49 -7.65 12.17
CA ARG A 46 -18.75 -8.79 12.76
C ARG A 46 -17.63 -9.29 11.84
N ARG A 47 -17.91 -9.44 10.54
CA ARG A 47 -16.89 -9.84 9.55
C ARG A 47 -15.82 -8.78 9.36
N LEU A 48 -16.17 -7.49 9.43
CA LEU A 48 -15.20 -6.41 9.31
C LEU A 48 -14.22 -6.40 10.49
N GLU A 49 -14.70 -6.69 11.70
CA GLU A 49 -13.84 -6.85 12.89
C GLU A 49 -12.94 -8.10 12.79
N GLN A 50 -13.46 -9.20 12.23
CA GLN A 50 -12.73 -10.47 12.14
C GLN A 50 -11.71 -10.51 10.99
N ASP A 51 -12.10 -10.10 9.78
CA ASP A 51 -11.31 -10.20 8.55
C ASP A 51 -10.51 -8.92 8.26
N GLY A 52 -10.84 -7.82 8.94
CA GLY A 52 -10.24 -6.51 8.70
C GLY A 52 -10.84 -5.76 7.50
N PRO A 53 -10.40 -4.51 7.28
CA PRO A 53 -10.93 -3.66 6.21
C PRO A 53 -10.46 -4.12 4.83
N ASN A 54 -11.27 -3.87 3.81
CA ASN A 54 -10.89 -4.06 2.41
C ASN A 54 -9.89 -2.98 1.98
N ARG A 55 -8.61 -3.22 2.28
CA ARG A 55 -7.50 -2.33 1.94
C ARG A 55 -6.29 -3.16 1.52
N VAL A 56 -5.69 -2.80 0.38
CA VAL A 56 -4.38 -3.33 0.01
C VAL A 56 -3.34 -2.68 0.91
N GLU A 57 -2.60 -3.47 1.67
CA GLU A 57 -1.53 -2.98 2.51
C GLU A 57 -0.51 -2.24 1.62
N GLY A 58 -0.32 -0.95 1.85
CA GLY A 58 0.35 -0.10 0.87
C GLY A 58 0.27 1.37 1.21
N VAL A 59 -0.87 1.79 1.78
CA VAL A 59 -0.97 3.10 2.41
C VAL A 59 -0.24 3.03 3.74
N LYS A 60 1.03 3.45 3.73
CA LYS A 60 1.94 3.39 4.87
C LYS A 60 1.24 3.97 6.10
N GLU A 61 1.13 3.15 7.15
CA GLU A 61 0.81 3.65 8.46
C GLU A 61 1.91 4.63 8.91
N LEU A 62 1.48 5.67 9.62
CA LEU A 62 2.33 6.75 10.11
C LEU A 62 3.33 6.17 11.12
N SER A 63 4.50 5.74 10.66
CA SER A 63 5.57 5.34 11.57
C SER A 63 6.31 6.60 12.03
N VAL A 64 5.94 7.10 13.21
CA VAL A 64 6.59 8.24 13.87
C VAL A 64 8.11 8.05 13.95
N TRP A 65 8.56 6.81 14.21
CA TRP A 65 9.98 6.45 14.20
C TRP A 65 10.65 6.66 12.84
N LYS A 66 9.96 6.35 11.75
CA LYS A 66 10.48 6.54 10.39
C LYS A 66 10.57 8.02 10.02
N ILE A 67 9.60 8.82 10.44
CA ILE A 67 9.61 10.28 10.25
C ILE A 67 10.78 10.90 11.02
N LEU A 68 10.97 10.48 12.28
CA LEU A 68 12.09 10.93 13.10
C LEU A 68 13.45 10.56 12.47
N LEU A 69 13.60 9.32 11.99
CA LEU A 69 14.84 8.89 11.33
C LEU A 69 15.12 9.68 10.04
N ARG A 70 14.08 10.05 9.30
CA ARG A 70 14.18 10.89 8.10
C ARG A 70 14.66 12.30 8.45
N GLN A 71 14.18 12.87 9.55
CA GLN A 71 14.57 14.21 10.00
C GLN A 71 16.02 14.25 10.49
N VAL A 72 16.48 13.20 11.18
CA VAL A 72 17.89 13.04 11.58
C VAL A 72 18.80 12.81 10.37
N SER A 73 18.31 12.06 9.38
CA SER A 73 19.06 11.77 8.14
C SER A 73 19.10 12.94 7.14
N ASN A 74 18.47 14.07 7.47
CA ASN A 74 18.54 15.28 6.66
C ASN A 74 19.99 15.79 6.63
N SER A 75 20.50 16.07 5.42
CA SER A 75 21.86 16.57 5.18
C SER A 75 22.24 17.75 6.09
N LEU A 76 21.31 18.70 6.31
CA LEU A 76 21.55 19.86 7.17
C LEU A 76 21.65 19.47 8.66
N THR A 77 20.80 18.55 9.13
CA THR A 77 20.84 18.04 10.50
C THR A 77 22.13 17.25 10.77
N MET A 78 22.61 16.47 9.79
CA MET A 78 23.88 15.74 9.90
C MET A 78 25.08 16.68 10.08
N VAL A 79 25.08 17.82 9.40
CA VAL A 79 26.09 18.87 9.61
C VAL A 79 26.03 19.40 11.04
N LEU A 80 24.84 19.73 11.55
CA LEU A 80 24.67 20.23 12.91
C LEU A 80 25.11 19.19 13.96
N ILE A 81 24.82 17.91 13.73
CA ILE A 81 25.27 16.80 14.58
C ILE A 81 26.80 16.70 14.59
N LEU A 82 27.45 16.86 13.43
CA LEU A 82 28.90 16.87 13.34
C LEU A 82 29.52 18.04 14.13
N VAL A 83 28.97 19.25 13.99
CA VAL A 83 29.43 20.43 14.72
C VAL A 83 29.21 20.27 16.23
N MET A 84 28.05 19.74 16.64
CA MET A 84 27.76 19.40 18.04
C MET A 84 28.78 18.41 18.61
N ALA A 85 29.11 17.36 17.86
CA ALA A 85 30.10 16.36 18.27
C ALA A 85 31.51 16.95 18.40
N LEU A 86 31.91 17.84 17.48
CA LEU A 86 33.19 18.55 17.54
C LEU A 86 33.26 19.47 18.75
N SER A 87 32.20 20.23 19.04
CA SER A 87 32.14 21.14 20.19
C SER A 87 32.27 20.38 21.53
N PHE A 88 31.57 19.24 21.67
CA PHE A 88 31.75 18.36 22.84
C PHE A 88 33.14 17.72 22.92
N ALA A 89 33.78 17.40 21.79
CA ALA A 89 35.14 16.85 21.76
C ALA A 89 36.18 17.85 22.30
N ILE A 90 35.96 19.15 22.07
CA ILE A 90 36.80 20.24 22.59
C ILE A 90 36.44 20.59 24.06
N LYS A 91 35.45 19.90 24.64
CA LYS A 91 34.89 20.13 25.98
C LYS A 91 34.19 21.48 26.14
N ASP A 92 33.74 22.09 25.05
CA ASP A 92 32.83 23.24 25.11
C ASP A 92 31.38 22.75 25.25
N PHE A 93 30.98 22.53 26.50
CA PHE A 93 29.63 22.05 26.80
C PHE A 93 28.56 23.12 26.60
N ILE A 94 28.94 24.41 26.60
CA ILE A 94 27.98 25.51 26.43
C ILE A 94 27.58 25.59 24.96
N GLU A 95 28.55 25.67 24.06
CA GLU A 95 28.27 25.72 22.61
C GLU A 95 27.62 24.41 22.12
N GLY A 96 28.13 23.25 22.55
CA GLY A 96 27.52 21.96 22.25
C GLY A 96 26.07 21.84 22.74
N GLY A 97 25.76 22.40 23.93
CA GLY A 97 24.41 22.45 24.48
C GLY A 97 23.45 23.34 23.67
N VAL A 98 23.92 24.49 23.20
CA VAL A 98 23.12 25.39 22.32
C VAL A 98 22.80 24.70 21.00
N ILE A 99 23.78 24.06 20.37
CA ILE A 99 23.57 23.34 19.10
C ILE A 99 22.61 22.16 19.30
N ALA A 100 22.76 21.41 20.39
CA ALA A 100 21.84 20.33 20.74
C ALA A 100 20.39 20.82 20.88
N ALA A 101 20.17 21.97 21.53
CA ALA A 101 18.84 22.56 21.66
C ALA A 101 18.25 22.96 20.30
N VAL A 102 19.05 23.52 19.38
CA VAL A 102 18.61 23.86 18.01
C VAL A 102 18.23 22.61 17.22
N ILE A 103 19.04 21.53 17.31
CA ILE A 103 18.73 20.25 16.66
C ILE A 103 17.40 19.69 17.20
N LEU A 104 17.23 19.67 18.52
CA LEU A 104 16.01 19.18 19.15
C LEU A 104 14.78 19.97 18.68
N LEU A 105 14.88 21.30 18.68
CA LEU A 105 13.81 22.17 18.20
C LEU A 105 13.47 21.89 16.74
N ASN A 106 14.48 21.72 15.88
CA ASN A 106 14.29 21.42 14.47
C ASN A 106 13.60 20.06 14.26
N ILE A 107 13.98 19.04 15.05
CA ILE A 107 13.35 17.71 14.99
C ILE A 107 11.88 17.79 15.41
N VAL A 108 11.56 18.48 16.50
CA VAL A 108 10.18 18.62 17.00
C VAL A 108 9.31 19.38 16.00
N VAL A 109 9.79 20.53 15.50
CA VAL A 109 9.06 21.33 14.52
C VAL A 109 8.89 20.54 13.21
N GLY A 110 9.95 19.87 12.74
CA GLY A 110 9.90 19.03 11.55
C GLY A 110 8.91 17.88 11.68
N LEU A 111 8.88 17.19 12.83
CA LEU A 111 7.95 16.09 13.08
C LEU A 111 6.49 16.56 13.06
N ILE A 112 6.19 17.72 13.66
CA ILE A 112 4.85 18.31 13.62
C ILE A 112 4.46 18.71 12.19
N GLN A 113 5.38 19.30 11.43
CA GLN A 113 5.14 19.71 10.05
C GLN A 113 4.88 18.50 9.13
N ASP A 114 5.73 17.48 9.22
CA ASP A 114 5.61 16.25 8.43
C ASP A 114 4.31 15.49 8.80
N TYR A 115 3.98 15.40 10.09
CA TYR A 115 2.73 14.77 10.54
C TYR A 115 1.50 15.49 9.98
N ARG A 116 1.47 16.83 10.04
CA ARG A 116 0.36 17.62 9.49
C ARG A 116 0.26 17.49 7.96
N ALA A 117 1.39 17.45 7.26
CA ALA A 117 1.41 17.26 5.81
C ALA A 117 0.87 15.89 5.41
N GLU A 118 1.27 14.84 6.12
CA GLU A 118 0.82 13.47 5.84
C GLU A 118 -0.66 13.27 6.22
N GLN A 119 -1.12 13.88 7.31
CA GLN A 119 -2.54 13.91 7.69
C GLN A 119 -3.41 14.61 6.63
N ALA A 120 -2.94 15.73 6.06
CA ALA A 120 -3.63 16.40 4.96
C ALA A 120 -3.76 15.48 3.74
N ILE A 121 -2.69 14.77 3.37
CA ILE A 121 -2.72 13.78 2.28
C ILE A 121 -3.72 12.65 2.59
N GLN A 122 -3.72 12.11 3.81
CA GLN A 122 -4.68 11.06 4.20
C GLN A 122 -6.13 11.54 4.15
N SER A 123 -6.41 12.78 4.55
CA SER A 123 -7.76 13.35 4.45
C SER A 123 -8.22 13.51 2.99
N LEU A 124 -7.31 13.91 2.08
CA LEU A 124 -7.61 13.96 0.65
C LEU A 124 -7.90 12.56 0.07
N TYR A 125 -7.16 11.54 0.52
CA TYR A 125 -7.47 10.15 0.17
C TYR A 125 -8.82 9.70 0.72
N ALA A 126 -9.17 10.08 1.95
CA ALA A 126 -10.47 9.74 2.55
C ALA A 126 -11.65 10.41 1.83
N LEU A 127 -11.48 11.64 1.32
CA LEU A 127 -12.48 12.34 0.50
C LEU A 127 -12.61 11.76 -0.92
N SER A 128 -11.55 11.13 -1.42
CA SER A 128 -11.53 10.43 -2.72
C SER A 128 -11.76 8.92 -2.57
N ALA A 129 -12.12 8.45 -1.37
CA ALA A 129 -12.24 7.02 -1.11
C ALA A 129 -13.37 6.44 -1.97
N PRO A 130 -13.10 5.40 -2.77
CA PRO A 130 -14.11 4.83 -3.65
C PRO A 130 -15.28 4.32 -2.80
N THR A 131 -16.48 4.78 -3.12
CA THR A 131 -17.73 4.25 -2.56
C THR A 131 -18.24 3.14 -3.46
N SER A 132 -18.88 2.13 -2.88
CA SER A 132 -19.53 1.05 -3.60
C SER A 132 -20.98 0.89 -3.16
N LYS A 133 -21.85 0.53 -4.10
CA LYS A 133 -23.26 0.24 -3.84
C LYS A 133 -23.39 -1.23 -3.47
N VAL A 134 -23.90 -1.52 -2.28
CA VAL A 134 -24.15 -2.87 -1.81
C VAL A 134 -25.61 -3.08 -1.45
N ILE A 135 -26.05 -4.33 -1.49
CA ILE A 135 -27.34 -4.76 -0.95
C ILE A 135 -27.08 -5.30 0.45
N ARG A 136 -27.63 -4.63 1.46
CA ARG A 136 -27.59 -5.06 2.86
C ARG A 136 -28.96 -4.82 3.49
N SER A 137 -29.43 -5.79 4.27
CA SER A 137 -30.76 -5.76 4.89
C SER A 137 -31.87 -5.35 3.90
N GLU A 138 -31.85 -5.93 2.69
CA GLU A 138 -32.79 -5.68 1.57
C GLU A 138 -32.70 -4.29 0.90
N HIS A 139 -31.85 -3.39 1.38
CA HIS A 139 -31.73 -2.04 0.85
C HIS A 139 -30.41 -1.86 0.10
N ILE A 140 -30.44 -1.04 -0.96
CA ILE A 140 -29.23 -0.61 -1.65
C ILE A 140 -28.64 0.56 -0.87
N GLU A 141 -27.48 0.35 -0.26
CA GLU A 141 -26.73 1.39 0.45
C GLU A 141 -25.39 1.68 -0.23
N SER A 142 -24.97 2.95 -0.19
CA SER A 142 -23.64 3.36 -0.65
C SER A 142 -22.70 3.38 0.54
N ILE A 143 -21.71 2.51 0.54
CA ILE A 143 -20.72 2.38 1.63
C ILE A 143 -19.31 2.60 1.11
N ARG A 144 -18.39 2.91 2.03
CA ARG A 144 -16.96 3.01 1.68
C ARG A 144 -16.44 1.64 1.26
N ALA A 145 -15.62 1.59 0.22
CA ALA A 145 -15.04 0.34 -0.25
C ALA A 145 -14.22 -0.38 0.84
N GLU A 146 -13.62 0.37 1.78
CA GLU A 146 -12.89 -0.17 2.94
C GLU A 146 -13.76 -0.99 3.90
N SER A 147 -15.07 -0.70 3.96
CA SER A 147 -16.03 -1.36 4.85
C SER A 147 -16.74 -2.56 4.19
N LEU A 148 -16.29 -2.95 3.00
CA LEU A 148 -16.77 -4.13 2.30
C LEU A 148 -16.18 -5.40 2.92
N VAL A 149 -17.01 -6.42 3.03
CA VAL A 149 -16.63 -7.73 3.59
C VAL A 149 -16.94 -8.87 2.64
N LYS A 150 -16.28 -10.02 2.84
CA LYS A 150 -16.61 -11.24 2.10
C LYS A 150 -18.08 -11.60 2.28
N GLY A 151 -18.78 -11.88 1.19
CA GLY A 151 -20.21 -12.18 1.17
C GLY A 151 -21.15 -11.00 0.95
N ASP A 152 -20.66 -9.75 0.96
CA ASP A 152 -21.46 -8.59 0.53
C ASP A 152 -21.86 -8.76 -0.95
N ILE A 153 -23.04 -8.24 -1.28
CA ILE A 153 -23.53 -8.21 -2.66
C ILE A 153 -23.36 -6.81 -3.20
N VAL A 154 -22.46 -6.65 -4.16
CA VAL A 154 -22.16 -5.37 -4.81
C VAL A 154 -22.99 -5.23 -6.09
N VAL A 155 -23.50 -4.03 -6.32
CA VAL A 155 -24.16 -3.62 -7.55
C VAL A 155 -23.17 -2.85 -8.41
N LEU A 156 -22.93 -3.34 -9.62
CA LEU A 156 -21.98 -2.77 -10.58
C LEU A 156 -22.72 -2.16 -11.77
N ASN A 157 -22.42 -0.92 -12.13
CA ASN A 157 -22.94 -0.20 -13.29
C ASN A 157 -21.79 0.29 -14.18
N VAL A 158 -22.12 0.72 -15.41
CA VAL A 158 -21.15 1.32 -16.33
C VAL A 158 -20.42 2.50 -15.68
N GLY A 159 -19.09 2.49 -15.77
CA GLY A 159 -18.21 3.50 -15.19
C GLY A 159 -17.79 3.20 -13.75
N ASP A 160 -18.41 2.23 -13.07
CA ASP A 160 -18.01 1.86 -11.72
C ASP A 160 -16.65 1.14 -11.73
N ILE A 161 -15.79 1.50 -10.78
CA ILE A 161 -14.57 0.76 -10.48
C ILE A 161 -14.94 -0.38 -9.53
N VAL A 162 -14.46 -1.57 -9.85
CA VAL A 162 -14.76 -2.77 -9.08
C VAL A 162 -13.96 -2.76 -7.77
N PRO A 163 -14.62 -2.83 -6.60
CA PRO A 163 -13.97 -2.53 -5.32
C PRO A 163 -13.24 -3.72 -4.67
N ALA A 164 -13.53 -4.95 -5.12
CA ALA A 164 -13.06 -6.20 -4.55
C ALA A 164 -13.22 -7.33 -5.59
N ASP A 165 -12.72 -8.53 -5.34
CA ASP A 165 -12.91 -9.65 -6.28
C ASP A 165 -14.28 -10.31 -6.05
N LEU A 166 -15.08 -10.40 -7.12
CA LEU A 166 -16.47 -10.82 -7.06
C LEU A 166 -16.77 -12.02 -7.94
N ARG A 167 -17.60 -12.92 -7.42
CA ARG A 167 -18.33 -13.91 -8.23
C ARG A 167 -19.64 -13.29 -8.72
N LEU A 168 -19.83 -13.23 -10.03
CA LEU A 168 -21.07 -12.67 -10.60
C LEU A 168 -22.30 -13.48 -10.18
N ALA A 169 -23.35 -12.79 -9.76
CA ALA A 169 -24.63 -13.38 -9.40
C ALA A 169 -25.69 -13.15 -10.48
N THR A 170 -25.74 -11.94 -11.04
CA THR A 170 -26.53 -11.60 -12.23
C THR A 170 -25.72 -10.65 -13.10
N ALA A 171 -25.86 -10.73 -14.42
CA ALA A 171 -25.22 -9.81 -15.34
C ALA A 171 -26.07 -9.59 -16.60
N LEU A 172 -26.16 -8.35 -17.05
CA LEU A 172 -26.84 -7.93 -18.26
C LEU A 172 -25.86 -7.21 -19.18
N ASN A 173 -25.44 -7.89 -20.25
CA ASN A 173 -24.47 -7.38 -21.24
C ASN A 173 -23.21 -6.77 -20.59
N LEU A 174 -22.68 -7.44 -19.57
CA LEU A 174 -21.55 -6.96 -18.79
C LEU A 174 -20.24 -7.12 -19.57
N SER A 175 -19.47 -6.03 -19.64
CA SER A 175 -18.08 -6.04 -20.09
C SER A 175 -17.22 -5.26 -19.10
N THR A 176 -16.02 -5.76 -18.82
CA THR A 176 -15.07 -5.14 -17.89
C THR A 176 -13.72 -4.96 -18.57
N ASP A 177 -13.08 -3.83 -18.28
CA ASP A 177 -11.69 -3.57 -18.64
C ASP A 177 -10.78 -4.10 -17.53
N GLU A 178 -10.04 -5.15 -17.85
CA GLU A 178 -9.14 -5.86 -16.94
C GLU A 178 -7.68 -5.72 -17.38
N ALA A 179 -7.36 -4.74 -18.24
CA ALA A 179 -6.02 -4.54 -18.81
C ALA A 179 -4.92 -4.42 -17.74
N LEU A 180 -5.24 -3.84 -16.58
CA LEU A 180 -4.30 -3.70 -15.47
C LEU A 180 -3.88 -5.04 -14.83
N LEU A 181 -4.73 -6.07 -14.90
CA LEU A 181 -4.46 -7.37 -14.29
C LEU A 181 -4.07 -8.43 -15.33
N THR A 182 -4.72 -8.44 -16.49
CA THR A 182 -4.52 -9.48 -17.52
C THR A 182 -3.59 -9.03 -18.64
N GLY A 183 -3.39 -7.71 -18.82
CA GLY A 183 -2.66 -7.16 -19.96
C GLY A 183 -3.45 -7.17 -21.27
N GLU A 184 -4.73 -7.57 -21.25
CA GLU A 184 -5.59 -7.56 -22.43
C GLU A 184 -6.22 -6.18 -22.63
N SER A 185 -5.93 -5.54 -23.77
CA SER A 185 -6.40 -4.17 -24.05
C SER A 185 -7.88 -4.08 -24.43
N MET A 186 -8.55 -5.21 -24.70
CA MET A 186 -9.95 -5.24 -25.13
C MET A 186 -10.86 -5.61 -23.96
N PRO A 187 -12.02 -4.94 -23.79
CA PRO A 187 -12.96 -5.30 -22.73
C PRO A 187 -13.45 -6.75 -22.85
N ILE A 188 -13.41 -7.47 -21.73
CA ILE A 188 -13.79 -8.88 -21.67
C ILE A 188 -15.29 -8.97 -21.36
N SER A 189 -16.04 -9.73 -22.18
CA SER A 189 -17.46 -9.98 -21.93
C SER A 189 -17.65 -11.06 -20.87
N LYS A 190 -18.47 -10.75 -19.86
CA LYS A 190 -18.67 -11.61 -18.70
C LYS A 190 -19.95 -12.43 -18.80
N LYS A 191 -19.89 -13.68 -18.32
CA LYS A 191 -20.98 -14.66 -18.34
C LYS A 191 -21.19 -15.21 -16.94
N PHE A 192 -22.20 -14.71 -16.23
CA PHE A 192 -22.43 -15.06 -14.82
C PHE A 192 -22.81 -16.54 -14.60
N GLU A 193 -23.50 -17.16 -15.57
CA GLU A 193 -23.96 -18.56 -15.50
C GLU A 193 -22.84 -19.58 -15.77
N ALA A 194 -21.72 -19.16 -16.34
CA ALA A 194 -20.64 -20.07 -16.67
C ALA A 194 -20.09 -20.73 -15.39
N VAL A 195 -19.96 -22.06 -15.43
CA VAL A 195 -19.30 -22.85 -14.38
C VAL A 195 -18.13 -23.55 -15.03
N LEU A 196 -16.92 -23.20 -14.59
CA LEU A 196 -15.68 -23.69 -15.17
C LEU A 196 -15.27 -24.94 -14.39
N GLN A 197 -15.80 -26.10 -14.81
CA GLN A 197 -15.71 -27.36 -14.04
C GLN A 197 -14.34 -28.06 -14.13
N ASP A 198 -13.56 -27.81 -15.19
CA ASP A 198 -12.26 -28.46 -15.44
C ASP A 198 -11.04 -27.66 -14.93
N ALA A 199 -11.29 -26.76 -13.97
CA ALA A 199 -10.56 -25.51 -13.85
C ALA A 199 -9.53 -25.46 -12.70
N ALA A 200 -8.73 -26.51 -12.53
CA ALA A 200 -7.61 -26.38 -11.59
C ALA A 200 -6.62 -25.27 -12.00
N TYR A 201 -6.60 -24.94 -13.30
CA TYR A 201 -5.66 -24.01 -13.92
C TYR A 201 -6.31 -23.06 -14.94
N VAL A 202 -7.52 -22.54 -14.68
CA VAL A 202 -8.06 -21.50 -15.58
C VAL A 202 -7.30 -20.18 -15.34
N PRO A 203 -6.66 -19.60 -16.38
CA PRO A 203 -6.01 -18.29 -16.31
C PRO A 203 -6.96 -17.19 -15.84
N LEU A 204 -6.40 -16.11 -15.30
CA LEU A 204 -7.20 -15.02 -14.72
C LEU A 204 -8.20 -14.42 -15.73
N GLY A 205 -7.77 -14.18 -16.97
CA GLY A 205 -8.58 -13.60 -18.04
C GLY A 205 -9.73 -14.50 -18.52
N ASP A 206 -9.54 -15.81 -18.48
CA ASP A 206 -10.54 -16.79 -18.94
C ASP A 206 -11.69 -17.01 -17.94
N ARG A 207 -11.57 -16.48 -16.72
CA ARG A 207 -12.59 -16.57 -15.67
C ARG A 207 -13.71 -15.55 -15.92
N VAL A 208 -14.50 -15.78 -16.97
CA VAL A 208 -15.60 -14.90 -17.43
C VAL A 208 -16.76 -14.76 -16.43
N ASN A 209 -16.79 -15.56 -15.37
CA ASN A 209 -17.81 -15.51 -14.31
C ASN A 209 -17.35 -14.73 -13.07
N MET A 210 -16.11 -14.23 -13.08
CA MET A 210 -15.52 -13.39 -12.04
C MET A 210 -15.28 -11.97 -12.56
N VAL A 211 -15.24 -11.02 -11.63
CA VAL A 211 -14.78 -9.65 -11.87
C VAL A 211 -13.80 -9.26 -10.76
N TYR A 212 -12.73 -8.56 -11.09
CA TYR A 212 -11.61 -8.33 -10.19
C TYR A 212 -11.51 -6.89 -9.71
N SER A 213 -10.93 -6.71 -8.51
CA SER A 213 -10.59 -5.40 -7.95
C SER A 213 -9.78 -4.56 -8.94
N ALA A 214 -10.02 -3.24 -8.95
CA ALA A 214 -9.38 -2.26 -9.82
C ALA A 214 -9.68 -2.38 -11.33
N SER A 215 -10.53 -3.34 -11.74
CA SER A 215 -11.12 -3.33 -13.08
C SER A 215 -12.24 -2.30 -13.19
N THR A 216 -12.54 -1.84 -14.42
CA THR A 216 -13.60 -0.86 -14.67
C THR A 216 -14.72 -1.47 -15.49
N VAL A 217 -15.97 -1.22 -15.13
CA VAL A 217 -17.12 -1.69 -15.91
C VAL A 217 -17.30 -0.80 -17.13
N THR A 218 -17.10 -1.36 -18.32
CA THR A 218 -17.21 -0.62 -19.59
C THR A 218 -18.61 -0.67 -20.19
N ARG A 219 -19.37 -1.73 -19.92
CA ARG A 219 -20.73 -1.90 -20.42
C ARG A 219 -21.58 -2.76 -19.49
N GLY A 220 -22.88 -2.50 -19.47
CA GLY A 220 -23.87 -3.34 -18.80
C GLY A 220 -24.05 -3.03 -17.31
N ARG A 221 -24.76 -3.91 -16.63
CA ARG A 221 -24.98 -3.87 -15.19
C ARG A 221 -24.91 -5.29 -14.63
N ALA A 222 -24.42 -5.42 -13.42
CA ALA A 222 -24.35 -6.71 -12.75
C ALA A 222 -24.51 -6.60 -11.24
N THR A 223 -24.80 -7.74 -10.62
CA THR A 223 -24.61 -7.94 -9.19
C THR A 223 -23.60 -9.05 -8.97
N GLY A 224 -22.77 -8.92 -7.96
CA GLY A 224 -21.72 -9.89 -7.63
C GLY A 224 -21.55 -10.05 -6.13
N ILE A 225 -21.18 -11.25 -5.70
CA ILE A 225 -20.89 -11.57 -4.31
C ILE A 225 -19.38 -11.42 -4.11
N ILE A 226 -18.97 -10.66 -3.09
CA ILE A 226 -17.54 -10.49 -2.76
C ILE A 226 -16.98 -11.82 -2.26
N THR A 227 -15.91 -12.27 -2.90
CA THR A 227 -15.21 -13.51 -2.56
C THR A 227 -13.84 -13.29 -1.94
N ALA A 228 -13.19 -12.16 -2.24
CA ALA A 228 -11.92 -11.76 -1.63
C ALA A 228 -11.84 -10.24 -1.48
N ILE A 229 -11.16 -9.78 -0.43
CA ILE A 229 -10.97 -8.37 -0.07
C ILE A 229 -9.51 -8.11 0.28
N GLY A 230 -9.07 -6.85 0.18
CA GLY A 230 -7.74 -6.41 0.59
C GLY A 230 -6.62 -7.24 -0.05
N MET A 231 -5.74 -7.79 0.78
CA MET A 231 -4.59 -8.60 0.35
C MET A 231 -4.98 -9.95 -0.26
N ASP A 232 -6.17 -10.47 0.02
CA ASP A 232 -6.65 -11.75 -0.55
C ASP A 232 -7.10 -11.63 -2.01
N THR A 233 -7.30 -10.40 -2.51
CA THR A 233 -7.65 -10.16 -3.92
C THR A 233 -6.48 -10.48 -4.84
N GLU A 234 -6.73 -10.70 -6.13
CA GLU A 234 -5.68 -10.92 -7.13
C GLU A 234 -4.74 -9.71 -7.22
N VAL A 235 -5.27 -8.48 -7.11
CA VAL A 235 -4.45 -7.25 -6.99
C VAL A 235 -3.62 -7.26 -5.71
N GLY A 236 -4.21 -7.69 -4.59
CA GLY A 236 -3.53 -7.83 -3.30
C GLY A 236 -2.36 -8.81 -3.36
N LYS A 237 -2.57 -9.99 -3.95
CA LYS A 237 -1.52 -11.00 -4.18
C LYS A 237 -0.40 -10.47 -5.07
N ILE A 238 -0.72 -9.73 -6.13
CA ILE A 238 0.31 -9.08 -6.97
C ILE A 238 1.10 -8.06 -6.14
N ALA A 239 0.42 -7.24 -5.33
CA ALA A 239 1.08 -6.27 -4.45
C ALA A 239 2.01 -6.95 -3.42
N GLU A 240 1.59 -8.09 -2.87
CA GLU A 240 2.40 -8.91 -1.97
C GLU A 240 3.64 -9.48 -2.67
N LEU A 241 3.47 -10.06 -3.87
CA LEU A 241 4.58 -10.61 -4.66
C LEU A 241 5.63 -9.54 -5.00
N LEU A 242 5.19 -8.33 -5.36
CA LEU A 242 6.07 -7.19 -5.63
C LEU A 242 6.82 -6.74 -4.36
N ARG A 243 6.20 -6.85 -3.19
CA ARG A 243 6.83 -6.55 -1.89
C ARG A 243 7.81 -7.63 -1.46
N ALA A 244 7.46 -8.89 -1.64
CA ALA A 244 8.28 -10.05 -1.25
C ALA A 244 9.53 -10.20 -2.13
N ASN A 245 9.50 -9.69 -3.36
CA ASN A 245 10.63 -9.74 -4.30
C ASN A 245 11.25 -8.37 -4.65
N PRO A 246 11.85 -7.61 -3.70
CA PRO A 246 12.60 -6.39 -4.03
C PRO A 246 13.87 -6.67 -4.86
N ASN A 247 14.28 -7.94 -4.99
CA ASN A 247 15.58 -8.37 -5.49
C ASN A 247 15.54 -9.15 -6.81
N ALA A 248 14.36 -9.39 -7.42
CA ALA A 248 14.22 -10.20 -8.64
C ALA A 248 14.97 -9.64 -9.88
N ASN A 249 15.53 -8.43 -9.79
CA ASN A 249 16.30 -7.80 -10.86
C ASN A 249 17.75 -7.44 -10.46
N ARG A 250 18.36 -8.13 -9.49
CA ARG A 250 19.75 -7.88 -9.07
C ARG A 250 20.65 -9.11 -9.19
N ASN A 251 20.93 -9.52 -10.43
CA ASN A 251 22.16 -10.22 -10.76
C ASN A 251 23.36 -9.25 -10.70
N LEU A 252 23.62 -8.67 -9.53
CA LEU A 252 24.86 -7.95 -9.26
C LEU A 252 25.62 -8.70 -8.17
N SER A 253 26.92 -8.90 -8.40
CA SER A 253 27.88 -9.38 -7.41
C SER A 253 27.59 -8.76 -6.02
N PRO A 254 27.63 -9.54 -4.93
CA PRO A 254 27.29 -9.06 -3.58
C PRO A 254 28.14 -7.84 -3.16
N LEU A 255 29.35 -7.71 -3.70
CA LEU A 255 30.21 -6.53 -3.52
C LEU A 255 29.72 -5.33 -4.34
N ALA A 256 29.35 -5.54 -5.61
CA ALA A 256 28.81 -4.47 -6.46
C ALA A 256 27.47 -3.94 -5.91
N ALA A 257 26.62 -4.80 -5.34
CA ALA A 257 25.38 -4.40 -4.68
C ALA A 257 25.63 -3.58 -3.40
N LYS A 258 26.64 -3.95 -2.59
CA LYS A 258 27.07 -3.15 -1.42
C LYS A 258 27.61 -1.78 -1.86
N TRP A 259 28.51 -1.73 -2.85
CA TRP A 259 29.06 -0.48 -3.37
C TRP A 259 27.97 0.42 -3.99
N LYS A 260 27.01 -0.15 -4.72
CA LYS A 260 25.90 0.60 -5.30
C LYS A 260 24.92 1.09 -4.22
N ARG A 261 24.69 0.33 -3.14
CA ARG A 261 23.91 0.79 -1.96
C ARG A 261 24.61 1.90 -1.19
N VAL A 262 25.92 1.80 -0.99
CA VAL A 262 26.71 2.87 -0.36
C VAL A 262 26.71 4.12 -1.24
N LYS A 263 26.91 3.97 -2.55
CA LYS A 263 26.93 5.08 -3.51
C LYS A 263 25.55 5.71 -3.75
N ALA A 264 24.48 4.90 -3.76
CA ALA A 264 23.10 5.38 -3.84
C ALA A 264 22.63 6.00 -2.52
N GLY A 265 23.00 5.41 -1.38
CA GLY A 265 22.72 5.94 -0.05
C GLY A 265 23.39 7.31 0.15
N THR A 266 24.67 7.43 -0.19
CA THR A 266 25.37 8.72 -0.19
C THR A 266 24.71 9.70 -1.16
N ARG A 267 24.42 9.30 -2.40
CA ARG A 267 23.78 10.20 -3.38
C ARG A 267 22.38 10.69 -2.94
N ASN A 268 21.61 9.84 -2.27
CA ASN A 268 20.29 10.18 -1.73
C ASN A 268 20.39 11.09 -0.48
N ILE A 269 21.34 10.81 0.42
CA ILE A 269 21.65 11.65 1.60
C ILE A 269 22.17 13.03 1.15
N LEU A 270 23.00 13.08 0.11
CA LEU A 270 23.52 14.31 -0.49
C LEU A 270 22.48 15.07 -1.35
N GLY A 271 21.24 14.58 -1.46
CA GLY A 271 20.16 15.26 -2.21
C GLY A 271 20.42 15.38 -3.71
N LEU A 272 21.22 14.47 -4.28
CA LEU A 272 21.63 14.46 -5.69
C LEU A 272 20.69 13.65 -6.59
N GLU A 273 19.57 13.15 -6.04
CA GLU A 273 18.45 12.52 -6.75
C GLU A 273 17.18 13.33 -6.49
N GLY A 274 16.59 13.90 -7.54
CA GLY A 274 15.44 14.79 -7.43
C GLY A 274 15.16 15.53 -8.74
N THR A 275 14.23 16.49 -8.71
CA THR A 275 13.95 17.35 -9.87
C THR A 275 15.20 18.17 -10.25
N PRO A 276 15.35 18.61 -11.51
CA PRO A 276 16.53 19.37 -11.93
C PRO A 276 16.80 20.63 -11.10
N LEU A 277 15.76 21.19 -10.46
CA LEU A 277 15.86 22.30 -9.52
C LEU A 277 16.45 21.87 -8.16
N GLN A 278 15.99 20.75 -7.59
CA GLN A 278 16.48 20.22 -6.31
C GLN A 278 17.96 19.84 -6.39
N VAL A 279 18.39 19.23 -7.50
CA VAL A 279 19.80 18.86 -7.69
C VAL A 279 20.70 20.10 -7.77
N LYS A 280 20.24 21.20 -8.39
CA LYS A 280 21.00 22.46 -8.43
C LYS A 280 21.13 23.09 -7.04
N LEU A 281 20.05 23.10 -6.26
CA LEU A 281 20.06 23.61 -4.89
C LEU A 281 20.96 22.78 -3.97
N SER A 282 20.90 21.44 -4.07
CA SER A 282 21.74 20.56 -3.25
C SER A 282 23.23 20.71 -3.61
N LYS A 283 23.56 20.84 -4.90
CA LYS A 283 24.94 21.14 -5.34
C LYS A 283 25.44 22.48 -4.81
N PHE A 284 24.59 23.50 -4.80
CA PHE A 284 24.93 24.83 -4.26
C PHE A 284 25.17 24.76 -2.74
N ALA A 285 24.31 24.06 -2.00
CA ALA A 285 24.49 23.83 -0.56
C ALA A 285 25.79 23.09 -0.24
N LEU A 286 26.15 22.07 -1.02
CA LEU A 286 27.41 21.33 -0.85
C LEU A 286 28.64 22.19 -1.14
N LEU A 287 28.55 23.10 -2.11
CA LEU A 287 29.63 24.04 -2.41
C LEU A 287 29.83 25.01 -1.24
N LEU A 288 28.74 25.58 -0.71
CA LEU A 288 28.80 26.44 0.49
C LEU A 288 29.36 25.70 1.71
N PHE A 289 28.97 24.43 1.89
CA PHE A 289 29.48 23.60 2.97
C PHE A 289 30.98 23.31 2.84
N ALA A 290 31.45 22.99 1.63
CA ALA A 290 32.87 22.80 1.36
C ALA A 290 33.69 24.09 1.60
N LEU A 291 33.13 25.25 1.22
CA LEU A 291 33.75 26.55 1.47
C LEU A 291 33.84 26.85 2.98
N ALA A 292 32.79 26.54 3.73
CA ALA A 292 32.77 26.71 5.18
C ALA A 292 33.81 25.83 5.89
N ILE A 293 33.96 24.57 5.47
CA ILE A 293 35.02 23.67 5.98
C ILE A 293 36.40 24.23 5.65
N LEU A 294 36.60 24.70 4.41
CA LEU A 294 37.88 25.27 3.99
C LEU A 294 38.25 26.51 4.83
N LEU A 295 37.28 27.40 5.06
CA LEU A 295 37.47 28.57 5.93
C LEU A 295 37.77 28.15 7.38
N ALA A 296 37.05 27.16 7.91
CA ALA A 296 37.32 26.65 9.26
C ALA A 296 38.73 26.08 9.39
N ILE A 297 39.20 25.28 8.41
CA ILE A 297 40.57 24.76 8.40
C ILE A 297 41.58 25.89 8.37
N VAL A 298 41.38 26.91 7.52
CA VAL A 298 42.30 28.07 7.42
C VAL A 298 42.37 28.86 8.72
N VAL A 299 41.22 29.06 9.38
CA VAL A 299 41.15 29.81 10.65
C VAL A 299 41.76 29.03 11.81
N PHE A 300 41.59 27.70 11.85
CA PHE A 300 42.14 26.86 12.91
C PHE A 300 43.59 26.38 12.65
N SER A 301 44.11 26.52 11.43
CA SER A 301 45.52 26.23 11.12
C SER A 301 46.42 27.47 11.14
N ALA A 302 45.87 28.66 11.41
CA ALA A 302 46.58 29.91 11.63
C ALA A 302 46.71 30.21 13.13
#